data_AF-A0A246FGC0-F1
#
_entry.id   AF-A0A246FGC0-F1
#
_cell.length_a   1.000
_cell.length_b   1.000
_cell.length_c   1.000
_cell.angle_alpha   90.00
_cell.angle_beta   90.00
_cell.angle_gamma   90.00
#
_symmetry.space_group_name_H-M   'P 1'
#
loop_
_entity.id
_entity.type
_entity.pdbx_description
1 polymer ?
#
loop_
_entity_poly.entity_id
_entity_poly.type
_entity_poly.pdbx_seq_one_letter_code
_entity_poly.pdbx_strand_id
1 'polypeptide(L)' 'MPPPVTPPSAGDNRLAAVYQLKIHLVGISPQICRRVLVRGDTTLAELHHVFQIVGCC' A
#
# COMPACT_ATOMS: atom_id res chain seq x y z
N MET A 1 11.77 33.38 -27.28
CA MET A 1 12.44 32.75 -26.13
C MET A 1 11.40 31.87 -25.44
N PRO A 2 11.52 30.53 -25.46
CA PRO A 2 10.59 29.69 -24.70
C PRO A 2 10.80 29.93 -23.19
N PRO A 3 9.75 29.81 -22.37
CA PRO A 3 9.86 29.98 -20.92
C PRO A 3 10.78 28.90 -20.32
N PRO A 4 11.45 29.18 -19.19
CA PRO A 4 12.22 28.17 -18.47
C PRO A 4 11.27 27.06 -18.05
N VAL A 5 11.39 25.89 -18.69
CA VAL A 5 10.73 24.66 -18.27
C VAL A 5 11.30 24.31 -16.90
N THR A 6 10.62 24.74 -15.85
CA THR A 6 10.93 24.27 -14.50
C THR A 6 10.58 22.79 -14.50
N PRO A 7 11.53 21.86 -14.35
CA PRO A 7 11.19 20.45 -14.24
C PRO A 7 10.18 20.31 -13.10
N PRO A 8 9.08 19.55 -13.26
CA PRO A 8 8.21 19.27 -12.14
C PRO A 8 9.10 18.71 -11.03
N SER A 9 9.19 19.43 -9.92
CA SER A 9 9.92 18.97 -8.74
C SER A 9 9.45 17.55 -8.49
N ALA A 10 10.36 16.59 -8.67
CA ALA A 10 10.16 15.17 -8.39
C ALA A 10 10.06 14.93 -6.88
N GLY A 11 9.27 15.77 -6.20
CA GLY A 11 8.96 15.73 -4.80
C GLY A 11 7.87 14.71 -4.59
N ASP A 12 8.29 13.56 -4.07
CA ASP A 12 7.47 12.55 -3.43
C ASP A 12 6.33 11.91 -4.25
N ASN A 13 6.70 11.24 -5.35
CA ASN A 13 5.83 10.28 -6.02
C ASN A 13 5.73 8.94 -5.26
N ARG A 14 6.44 8.77 -4.13
CA ARG A 14 6.42 7.52 -3.35
C ARG A 14 5.12 7.40 -2.56
N LEU A 15 4.62 8.53 -2.04
CA LEU A 15 3.31 8.59 -1.39
C LEU A 15 2.14 8.35 -2.37
N ALA A 16 2.34 8.60 -3.67
CA ALA A 16 1.36 8.31 -4.72
C ALA A 16 1.38 6.85 -5.23
N ALA A 17 2.37 6.04 -4.82
CA ALA A 17 2.47 4.65 -5.25
C ALA A 17 1.37 3.81 -4.57
N VAL A 18 0.78 2.86 -5.31
CA VAL A 18 -0.14 1.87 -4.73
C VAL A 18 0.58 0.53 -4.67
N TYR A 19 0.73 -0.01 -3.47
CA TYR A 19 1.36 -1.30 -3.20
C TYR A 19 0.30 -2.40 -3.12
N GLN A 20 0.53 -3.50 -3.84
CA GLN A 20 -0.28 -4.70 -3.73
C GLN A 20 0.37 -5.68 -2.76
N LEU A 21 -0.28 -5.91 -1.62
CA LEU A 21 0.16 -6.86 -0.60
C LEU A 21 -0.65 -8.15 -0.69
N LYS A 22 0.06 -9.27 -0.68
CA LYS A 22 -0.53 -10.61 -0.61
C LYS A 22 -0.23 -11.19 0.75
N ILE A 23 -1.27 -11.33 1.57
CA ILE A 23 -1.19 -11.82 2.94
C ILE A 23 -1.54 -13.30 2.93
N HIS A 24 -0.71 -14.10 3.58
CA HIS A 24 -0.90 -15.53 3.76
C HIS A 24 -0.99 -15.83 5.26
N LEU A 25 -2.11 -16.39 5.72
CA LEU A 25 -2.22 -16.89 7.09
C LEU A 25 -1.52 -18.25 7.17
N VAL A 26 -0.46 -18.33 7.95
CA VAL A 26 0.33 -19.55 8.16
C VAL A 26 -0.26 -20.33 9.33
N GLY A 27 -0.29 -21.66 9.22
CA GLY A 27 -0.69 -22.53 10.34
C GLY A 27 -2.17 -22.88 10.40
N ILE A 28 -2.97 -22.47 9.42
CA ILE A 28 -4.38 -22.86 9.29
C ILE A 28 -4.65 -23.55 7.94
N SER A 29 -5.59 -24.50 7.96
CA SER A 29 -6.08 -25.19 6.75
C SER A 29 -7.61 -25.11 6.71
N PRO A 30 -8.23 -24.67 5.60
CA PRO A 30 -7.59 -24.26 4.36
C PRO A 30 -6.79 -22.95 4.49
N GLN A 31 -5.77 -22.81 3.64
CA GLN A 31 -4.88 -21.65 3.68
C GLN A 31 -5.63 -20.37 3.29
N ILE A 32 -5.82 -19.44 4.24
CA ILE A 32 -6.45 -18.15 3.97
C ILE A 32 -5.43 -17.21 3.33
N CYS A 33 -5.76 -16.73 2.14
CA CYS A 33 -4.95 -15.74 1.40
C CYS A 33 -5.80 -14.52 1.08
N ARG A 34 -5.29 -13.31 1.37
CA ARG A 34 -6.00 -12.05 1.09
C ARG A 34 -5.08 -11.12 0.30
N ARG A 35 -5.63 -10.43 -0.69
CA ARG A 35 -4.92 -9.40 -1.47
C ARG A 35 -5.47 -8.04 -1.08
N VAL A 36 -4.59 -7.13 -0.71
CA VAL A 36 -4.95 -5.77 -0.29
C VAL A 36 -4.12 -4.77 -1.08
N LEU A 37 -4.79 -3.73 -1.56
CA LEU A 37 -4.13 -2.57 -2.18
C LEU A 37 -4.01 -1.50 -1.10
N VAL A 38 -2.79 -1.06 -0.82
CA VAL A 38 -2.51 0.02 0.14
C VAL A 38 -1.73 1.12 -0.54
N ARG A 39 -1.97 2.35 -0.11
CA ARG A 39 -1.27 3.51 -0.66
C ARG A 39 0.14 3.61 -0.07
N GLY A 40 1.04 4.30 -0.74
CA GLY A 40 2.43 4.47 -0.30
C GLY A 40 2.56 5.39 0.91
N ASP A 41 1.52 6.17 1.19
CA ASP A 41 1.37 6.98 2.40
C ASP A 41 0.84 6.22 3.62
N THR A 42 0.44 4.95 3.47
CA THR A 42 -0.13 4.16 4.58
C THR A 42 0.94 3.78 5.59
N THR A 43 0.74 4.15 6.86
CA THR A 43 1.66 3.79 7.95
C THR A 43 1.52 2.31 8.35
N LEU A 44 2.52 1.77 9.05
CA LEU A 44 2.47 0.40 9.57
C LEU A 44 1.27 0.18 10.53
N ALA A 45 0.90 1.20 11.31
CA ALA A 45 -0.23 1.14 12.22
C ALA A 45 -1.57 1.03 11.46
N GLU A 46 -1.74 1.81 10.40
CA GLU A 46 -2.91 1.75 9.52
C GLU A 46 -2.97 0.42 8.77
N LEU A 47 -1.83 -0.05 8.24
CA LEU A 47 -1.75 -1.36 7.62
C LEU A 47 -2.13 -2.49 8.58
N HIS A 48 -1.66 -2.42 9.84
CA HIS A 48 -2.04 -3.36 10.90
C HIS A 48 -3.55 -3.32 11.17
N HIS A 49 -4.16 -2.13 11.20
CA HIS A 49 -5.61 -2.01 11.35
C HIS A 49 -6.37 -2.65 10.18
N VAL A 50 -5.92 -2.44 8.95
CA VAL A 50 -6.51 -3.07 7.74
C VAL A 50 -6.42 -4.60 7.83
N PHE A 51 -5.29 -5.15 8.29
CA PHE A 51 -5.17 -6.60 8.50
C PHE A 51 -6.14 -7.14 9.55
N GLN A 52 -6.35 -6.41 10.65
CA GLN A 52 -7.31 -6.82 11.68
C GLN A 52 -8.75 -6.86 11.15
N ILE A 53 -9.13 -5.87 10.32
CA ILE A 53 -10.47 -5.85 9.69
C ILE A 53 -10.61 -7.04 8.73
N VAL A 54 -9.60 -7.29 7.90
CA VAL A 54 -9.63 -8.35 6.87
C VAL A 54 -9.62 -9.76 7.47
N GLY A 55 -9.08 -9.93 8.67
CA GLY A 55 -9.02 -11.22 9.39
C GLY A 55 -10.24 -11.55 10.25
N CYS A 56 -11.15 -10.60 10.50
CA CYS A 56 -12.26 -10.76 11.45
C CYS A 56 -13.56 -11.33 10.82
N CYS A 57 -13.56 -11.69 9.53
CA CYS A 57 -14.73 -12.23 8.84
C CYS A 57 -14.45 -13.43 7.94
#